data_AF-A0A2N3AJ41-F1
#
_entry.id   AF-A0A2N3AJ41-F1
#
_cell.length_a   1.000
_cell.length_b   1.000
_cell.length_c   1.000
_cell.angle_alpha   90.00
_cell.angle_beta   90.00
_cell.angle_gamma   90.00
#
_symmetry.space_group_name_H-M   'P 1'
#
loop_
_entity.id
_entity.type
_entity.pdbx_description
1 polymer ?
#
loop_
_entity_poly.entity_id
_entity_poly.type
_entity_poly.pdbx_seq_one_letter_code
_entity_poly.pdbx_strand_id
1 'polypeptide(L)'
;MNKSLIEKLWRENPEIFKLLKESESVQEARQKLFEFSKDLEWKYREGEKVLHKLEYATALEAIKVFNNLISFRNEKIAGFSTLDHLRGLTKDNQEITEEVSDGFLEEFIHLFKAMKGKAGISSGWLRPLLEKDGVKIVDFAKIKGREAGTSRSNYLDKLYEKVHNFIERYPSGCNDELIKEREENCQKILDYFGASLDDWNDYYWHLKHIFQDKEDLENLKKLVTLSEEDIEAIEIAIENKIPFGITPYYLSLFDFSRSDRKNDYQVRSQVIPPMHYVTLMKEHRKERSYYFDFMGEHDTSPEELITRRYPMISILKPYDTCPQICVYCQR
;
A
#
# COMPACT_ATOMS: atom_id res chain seq x y z
N MET A 1 -17.34 -16.23 -6.32
CA MET A 1 -17.12 -15.29 -7.43
C MET A 1 -18.35 -14.40 -7.62
N ASN A 2 -18.14 -13.11 -7.87
CA ASN A 2 -19.21 -12.13 -7.74
C ASN A 2 -19.95 -11.88 -9.07
N LYS A 3 -21.11 -12.52 -9.26
CA LYS A 3 -22.01 -12.27 -10.42
C LYS A 3 -22.30 -10.77 -10.62
N SER A 4 -22.29 -9.98 -9.55
CA SER A 4 -22.45 -8.53 -9.60
C SER A 4 -21.33 -7.83 -10.40
N LEU A 5 -20.11 -8.35 -10.39
CA LEU A 5 -18.98 -7.79 -11.15
C LEU A 5 -19.12 -8.04 -12.65
N ILE A 6 -19.61 -9.20 -13.07
CA ILE A 6 -19.88 -9.50 -14.48
C ILE A 6 -20.98 -8.58 -15.01
N GLU A 7 -22.06 -8.40 -14.25
CA GLU A 7 -23.11 -7.43 -14.58
C GLU A 7 -22.58 -6.00 -14.68
N LYS A 8 -21.71 -5.60 -13.74
CA LYS A 8 -21.06 -4.29 -13.73
C LYS A 8 -20.15 -4.11 -14.96
N LEU A 9 -19.37 -5.12 -15.35
CA LEU A 9 -18.50 -5.12 -16.53
C LEU A 9 -19.30 -4.80 -17.80
N TRP A 10 -20.40 -5.53 -18.02
CA TRP A 10 -21.21 -5.34 -19.23
C TRP A 10 -22.07 -4.08 -19.20
N ARG A 11 -22.47 -3.62 -18.01
CA ARG A 11 -23.08 -2.31 -17.84
C ARG A 11 -22.10 -1.17 -18.15
N GLU A 12 -20.81 -1.34 -17.86
CA GLU A 12 -19.80 -0.34 -18.20
C GLU A 12 -19.64 -0.22 -19.72
N ASN A 13 -19.57 -1.31 -20.48
CA ASN A 13 -19.51 -1.19 -21.94
C ASN A 13 -20.45 -2.16 -22.66
N PRO A 14 -21.72 -1.76 -22.88
CA PRO A 14 -22.70 -2.61 -23.53
C PRO A 14 -22.40 -2.86 -25.01
N GLU A 15 -21.66 -1.96 -25.66
CA GLU A 15 -21.23 -2.11 -27.05
C GLU A 15 -20.20 -3.24 -27.17
N ILE A 16 -19.18 -3.27 -26.31
CA ILE A 16 -18.22 -4.38 -26.25
C ILE A 16 -18.92 -5.71 -25.97
N PHE A 17 -19.87 -5.73 -25.02
CA PHE A 17 -20.66 -6.93 -24.73
C PHE A 17 -21.39 -7.45 -25.98
N LYS A 18 -22.06 -6.55 -26.71
CA LYS A 18 -22.77 -6.89 -27.94
C LYS A 18 -21.83 -7.46 -29.00
N LEU A 19 -20.69 -6.79 -29.25
CA LEU A 19 -19.73 -7.21 -30.26
C LEU A 19 -19.13 -8.60 -29.94
N LEU A 20 -18.82 -8.87 -28.67
CA LEU A 20 -18.33 -10.18 -28.23
C LEU A 20 -19.40 -11.27 -28.39
N LYS A 21 -20.64 -10.98 -27.99
CA LYS A 21 -21.77 -11.92 -28.05
C LYS A 21 -22.17 -12.29 -29.47
N GLU A 22 -22.17 -11.32 -30.37
CA GLU A 22 -22.56 -11.49 -31.78
C GLU A 22 -21.45 -12.08 -32.67
N SER A 23 -20.22 -12.23 -32.14
CA SER A 23 -19.10 -12.76 -32.92
C SER A 23 -19.06 -14.29 -32.87
N GLU A 24 -18.99 -14.92 -34.05
CA GLU A 24 -18.94 -16.37 -34.22
C GLU A 24 -17.55 -16.92 -33.88
N SER A 25 -16.50 -16.13 -34.12
CA SER A 25 -15.11 -16.48 -33.82
C SER A 25 -14.37 -15.42 -33.00
N VAL A 26 -13.25 -15.81 -32.40
CA VAL A 26 -12.34 -14.89 -31.68
C VAL A 26 -11.71 -13.88 -32.64
N GLN A 27 -11.43 -14.31 -33.87
CA GLN A 27 -10.90 -13.49 -34.95
C GLN A 27 -11.89 -12.41 -35.37
N GLU A 28 -13.16 -12.77 -35.52
CA GLU A 28 -14.23 -11.81 -35.80
C GLU A 28 -14.41 -10.81 -34.66
N ALA A 29 -14.47 -11.31 -33.41
CA ALA A 29 -14.57 -10.45 -32.22
C ALA A 29 -13.42 -9.44 -32.17
N ARG A 30 -12.19 -9.90 -32.42
CA ARG A 30 -10.99 -9.07 -32.46
C ARG A 30 -11.10 -7.94 -33.49
N GLN A 31 -11.53 -8.25 -34.70
CA GLN A 31 -11.68 -7.24 -35.76
C GLN A 31 -12.74 -6.20 -35.39
N LYS A 32 -13.93 -6.64 -34.95
CA LYS A 32 -15.01 -5.76 -34.53
C LYS A 32 -14.62 -4.85 -33.35
N LEU A 33 -13.92 -5.40 -32.37
CA LEU A 33 -13.45 -4.63 -31.21
C LEU A 33 -12.34 -3.64 -31.57
N PHE A 34 -11.45 -4.01 -32.49
CA PHE A 34 -10.44 -3.10 -33.02
C PHE A 34 -11.09 -1.91 -33.73
N GLU A 35 -12.04 -2.17 -34.64
CA GLU A 35 -12.79 -1.13 -35.36
C GLU A 35 -13.56 -0.22 -34.39
N PHE A 36 -14.26 -0.80 -33.42
CA PHE A 36 -14.93 -0.05 -32.35
C PHE A 36 -13.95 0.87 -31.59
N SER A 37 -12.78 0.36 -31.22
CA SER A 37 -11.79 1.14 -30.47
C SER A 37 -11.24 2.30 -31.30
N LYS A 38 -11.08 2.12 -32.62
CA LYS A 38 -10.57 3.13 -33.54
C LYS A 38 -11.59 4.19 -33.87
N ASP A 39 -12.85 3.80 -34.06
CA ASP A 39 -13.95 4.75 -34.15
C ASP A 39 -14.05 5.60 -32.87
N LEU A 40 -13.98 4.97 -31.69
CA LEU A 40 -14.00 5.69 -30.42
C LEU A 40 -12.80 6.66 -30.28
N GLU A 41 -11.60 6.21 -30.65
CA GLU A 41 -10.38 7.04 -30.67
C GLU A 41 -10.58 8.27 -31.58
N TRP A 42 -11.10 8.05 -32.78
CA TRP A 42 -11.31 9.09 -33.77
C TRP A 42 -12.35 10.12 -33.31
N LYS A 43 -13.46 9.67 -32.71
CA LYS A 43 -14.49 10.53 -32.10
C LYS A 43 -13.93 11.47 -31.03
N TYR A 44 -12.93 11.03 -30.27
CA TYR A 44 -12.24 11.92 -29.32
C TYR A 44 -11.35 12.93 -30.03
N ARG A 45 -10.61 12.51 -31.07
CA ARG A 45 -9.67 13.37 -31.81
C ARG A 45 -10.36 14.46 -32.61
N GLU A 46 -11.49 14.14 -33.26
CA GLU A 46 -12.33 15.08 -34.00
C GLU A 46 -13.17 15.99 -33.08
N GLY A 47 -13.15 15.74 -31.77
CA GLY A 47 -13.89 16.53 -30.80
C GLY A 47 -15.40 16.25 -30.77
N GLU A 48 -15.88 15.20 -31.45
CA GLU A 48 -17.28 14.73 -31.34
C GLU A 48 -17.63 14.37 -29.88
N LYS A 49 -16.65 13.86 -29.13
CA LYS A 49 -16.74 13.64 -27.68
C LYS A 49 -15.75 14.53 -26.94
N VAL A 50 -16.26 15.61 -26.35
CA VAL A 50 -15.43 16.55 -25.57
C VAL A 50 -15.16 15.99 -24.17
N LEU A 51 -13.89 15.82 -23.84
CA LEU A 51 -13.41 15.36 -22.54
C LEU A 51 -12.51 16.39 -21.86
N HIS A 52 -12.40 16.31 -20.53
CA HIS A 52 -11.33 17.00 -19.81
C HIS A 52 -9.96 16.48 -20.28
N LYS A 53 -8.93 17.35 -20.36
CA LYS A 53 -7.60 17.00 -20.92
C LYS A 53 -6.99 15.73 -20.31
N LEU A 54 -7.12 15.55 -19.00
CA LEU A 54 -6.65 14.34 -18.31
C LEU A 54 -7.47 13.10 -18.66
N GLU A 55 -8.80 13.21 -18.78
CA GLU A 55 -9.65 12.10 -19.22
C GLU A 55 -9.36 11.74 -20.68
N TYR A 56 -9.12 12.74 -21.53
CA TYR A 56 -8.75 12.55 -22.93
C TYR A 56 -7.46 11.74 -23.05
N ALA A 57 -6.39 12.17 -22.37
CA ALA A 57 -5.12 11.44 -22.39
C ALA A 57 -5.27 10.01 -21.85
N THR A 58 -6.03 9.85 -20.77
CA THR A 58 -6.30 8.53 -20.17
C THR A 58 -7.12 7.63 -21.09
N ALA A 59 -8.13 8.17 -21.78
CA ALA A 59 -8.96 7.42 -22.71
C ALA A 59 -8.14 6.92 -23.91
N LEU A 60 -7.25 7.76 -24.47
CA LEU A 60 -6.36 7.34 -25.56
C LEU A 60 -5.39 6.24 -25.12
N GLU A 61 -4.80 6.35 -23.94
CA GLU A 61 -3.91 5.29 -23.42
C GLU A 61 -4.71 4.00 -23.12
N ALA A 62 -5.90 4.12 -22.54
CA ALA A 62 -6.78 2.96 -22.31
C ALA A 62 -7.17 2.26 -23.62
N ILE A 63 -7.49 3.02 -24.68
CA ILE A 63 -7.77 2.46 -26.01
C ILE A 63 -6.54 1.75 -26.59
N LYS A 64 -5.34 2.32 -26.41
CA LYS A 64 -4.09 1.70 -26.83
C LYS A 64 -3.82 0.40 -26.06
N VAL A 65 -4.00 0.39 -24.75
CA VAL A 65 -3.87 -0.80 -23.90
C VAL A 65 -4.89 -1.87 -24.31
N PHE A 66 -6.15 -1.48 -24.52
CA PHE A 66 -7.18 -2.39 -25.02
C PHE A 66 -6.79 -3.02 -26.36
N ASN A 67 -6.27 -2.22 -27.30
CA ASN A 67 -5.76 -2.73 -28.58
C ASN A 67 -4.58 -3.70 -28.43
N ASN A 68 -3.72 -3.47 -27.44
CA ASN A 68 -2.64 -4.41 -27.12
C ASN A 68 -3.18 -5.72 -26.53
N LEU A 69 -4.22 -5.68 -25.70
CA LEU A 69 -4.82 -6.86 -25.08
C LEU A 69 -5.54 -7.74 -26.11
N ILE A 70 -6.23 -7.15 -27.08
CA ILE A 70 -6.92 -7.91 -28.14
C ILE A 70 -5.97 -8.35 -29.27
N SER A 71 -4.70 -7.92 -29.25
CA SER A 71 -3.73 -8.23 -30.30
C SER A 71 -3.33 -9.71 -30.27
N PHE A 72 -3.53 -10.40 -31.40
CA PHE A 72 -3.14 -11.80 -31.57
C PHE A 72 -1.65 -12.06 -31.29
N ARG A 73 -0.78 -11.10 -31.62
CA ARG A 73 0.65 -11.21 -31.33
C ARG A 73 0.92 -11.24 -29.83
N ASN A 74 0.24 -10.39 -29.06
CA ASN A 74 0.47 -10.27 -27.62
C ASN A 74 -0.13 -11.45 -26.86
N GLU A 75 -1.30 -11.94 -27.27
CA GLU A 75 -1.88 -13.18 -26.72
C GLU A 75 -0.93 -14.37 -26.91
N LYS A 76 -0.30 -14.50 -28.10
CA LYS A 76 0.73 -15.53 -28.32
C LYS A 76 1.94 -15.42 -27.39
N ILE A 77 2.36 -14.19 -27.07
CA ILE A 77 3.49 -13.96 -26.16
C ILE A 77 3.09 -14.26 -24.71
N ALA A 78 1.88 -13.87 -24.32
CA ALA A 78 1.35 -14.09 -22.97
C ALA A 78 1.01 -15.56 -22.70
N GLY A 79 0.76 -16.36 -23.73
CA GLY A 79 0.40 -17.77 -23.61
C GLY A 79 -1.07 -18.02 -23.26
N PHE A 80 -1.89 -16.97 -23.16
CA PHE A 80 -3.33 -17.06 -22.96
C PHE A 80 -4.08 -15.98 -23.74
N SER A 81 -5.38 -16.19 -23.96
CA SER A 81 -6.25 -15.32 -24.76
C SER A 81 -7.22 -14.57 -23.86
N THR A 82 -6.97 -13.27 -23.69
CA THR A 82 -7.87 -12.38 -22.96
C THR A 82 -9.26 -12.33 -23.61
N LEU A 83 -9.32 -12.35 -24.95
CA LEU A 83 -10.57 -12.34 -25.69
C LEU A 83 -11.41 -13.59 -25.46
N ASP A 84 -10.78 -14.76 -25.31
CA ASP A 84 -11.51 -16.01 -25.03
C ASP A 84 -12.19 -15.96 -23.67
N HIS A 85 -11.50 -15.45 -22.65
CA HIS A 85 -12.08 -15.26 -21.33
C HIS A 85 -13.27 -14.27 -21.37
N LEU A 86 -13.07 -13.08 -21.98
CA LEU A 86 -14.12 -12.08 -22.11
C LEU A 86 -15.33 -12.59 -22.91
N ARG A 87 -15.09 -13.33 -23.98
CA ARG A 87 -16.15 -13.92 -24.80
C ARG A 87 -16.86 -15.06 -24.06
N GLY A 88 -16.14 -15.89 -23.31
CA GLY A 88 -16.69 -16.93 -22.46
C GLY A 88 -17.68 -16.38 -21.43
N LEU A 89 -17.32 -15.24 -20.81
CA LEU A 89 -18.18 -14.51 -19.87
C LEU A 89 -19.47 -13.97 -20.52
N THR A 90 -19.52 -13.76 -21.85
CA THR A 90 -20.76 -13.35 -22.54
C THR A 90 -21.73 -14.49 -22.82
N LYS A 91 -21.26 -15.74 -22.76
CA LYS A 91 -22.02 -16.95 -23.07
C LYS A 91 -22.41 -17.75 -21.82
N ASP A 92 -22.22 -17.16 -20.64
CA ASP A 92 -22.40 -17.82 -19.35
C ASP A 92 -21.67 -19.18 -19.26
N ASN A 93 -20.47 -19.28 -19.87
CA ASN A 93 -19.68 -20.50 -19.81
C ASN A 93 -19.16 -20.71 -18.39
N GLN A 94 -19.66 -21.74 -17.71
CA GLN A 94 -19.36 -22.02 -16.29
C GLN A 94 -17.87 -22.23 -16.03
N GLU A 95 -17.14 -22.91 -16.92
CA GLU A 95 -15.71 -23.19 -16.78
C GLU A 95 -14.87 -21.90 -16.78
N ILE A 96 -15.11 -21.03 -17.77
CA ILE A 96 -14.43 -19.74 -17.87
C ILE A 96 -14.84 -18.81 -16.74
N THR A 97 -16.10 -18.90 -16.32
CA THR A 97 -16.59 -18.12 -15.19
C THR A 97 -15.78 -18.53 -13.97
N GLU A 98 -15.63 -19.82 -13.65
CA GLU A 98 -14.84 -20.29 -12.49
C GLU A 98 -13.34 -19.96 -12.54
N GLU A 99 -12.75 -19.83 -13.73
CA GLU A 99 -11.33 -19.50 -13.92
C GLU A 99 -11.01 -18.00 -13.71
N VAL A 100 -11.96 -17.11 -14.01
CA VAL A 100 -11.74 -15.66 -13.97
C VAL A 100 -11.79 -15.12 -12.55
N SER A 101 -10.72 -14.43 -12.14
CA SER A 101 -10.66 -13.79 -10.82
C SER A 101 -11.44 -12.47 -10.75
N ASP A 102 -11.86 -12.07 -9.54
CA ASP A 102 -12.47 -10.76 -9.30
C ASP A 102 -11.53 -9.60 -9.72
N GLY A 103 -10.20 -9.80 -9.63
CA GLY A 103 -9.19 -8.84 -10.08
C GLY A 103 -9.22 -8.61 -11.59
N PHE A 104 -9.31 -9.68 -12.38
CA PHE A 104 -9.47 -9.58 -13.83
C PHE A 104 -10.73 -8.77 -14.20
N LEU A 105 -11.86 -9.04 -13.54
CA LEU A 105 -13.11 -8.30 -13.80
C LEU A 105 -12.95 -6.80 -13.49
N GLU A 106 -12.33 -6.45 -12.35
CA GLU A 106 -12.10 -5.05 -12.00
C GLU A 106 -11.15 -4.33 -12.96
N GLU A 107 -10.12 -5.00 -13.49
CA GLU A 107 -9.25 -4.43 -14.52
C GLU A 107 -10.04 -4.04 -15.77
N PHE A 108 -10.89 -4.93 -16.30
CA PHE A 108 -11.68 -4.63 -17.50
C PHE A 108 -12.80 -3.61 -17.25
N ILE A 109 -13.45 -3.64 -16.08
CA ILE A 109 -14.41 -2.61 -15.65
C ILE A 109 -13.75 -1.22 -15.73
N HIS A 110 -12.56 -1.08 -15.15
CA HIS A 110 -11.85 0.21 -15.11
C HIS A 110 -11.27 0.58 -16.47
N LEU A 111 -10.77 -0.38 -17.25
CA LEU A 111 -10.31 -0.16 -18.62
C LEU A 111 -11.44 0.37 -19.50
N PHE A 112 -12.61 -0.27 -19.46
CA PHE A 112 -13.79 0.16 -20.22
C PHE A 112 -14.30 1.53 -19.78
N LYS A 113 -14.28 1.80 -18.47
CA LYS A 113 -14.60 3.12 -17.92
C LYS A 113 -13.63 4.19 -18.40
N ALA A 114 -12.33 3.90 -18.43
CA ALA A 114 -11.28 4.78 -18.91
C ALA A 114 -11.40 5.04 -20.43
N MET A 115 -11.65 4.01 -21.25
CA MET A 115 -11.89 4.16 -22.69
C MET A 115 -13.04 5.13 -22.99
N LYS A 116 -14.07 5.18 -22.12
CA LYS A 116 -15.20 6.12 -22.25
C LYS A 116 -14.89 7.54 -21.75
N GLY A 117 -13.69 7.82 -21.27
CA GLY A 117 -13.31 9.10 -20.64
C GLY A 117 -13.98 9.34 -19.30
N LYS A 118 -14.29 8.25 -18.56
CA LYS A 118 -14.95 8.30 -17.25
C LYS A 118 -14.04 7.78 -16.14
N ALA A 119 -12.72 7.83 -16.31
CA ALA A 119 -11.77 7.30 -15.33
C ALA A 119 -11.87 8.04 -13.97
N GLY A 120 -12.30 9.31 -13.99
CA GLY A 120 -12.47 10.12 -12.78
C GLY A 120 -11.17 10.74 -12.29
N ILE A 121 -10.12 10.70 -13.12
CA ILE A 121 -8.80 11.29 -12.84
C ILE A 121 -8.90 12.81 -12.85
N SER A 122 -9.72 13.38 -13.72
CA SER A 122 -9.93 14.83 -13.80
C SER A 122 -10.62 15.42 -12.57
N SER A 123 -11.47 14.63 -11.92
CA SER A 123 -12.14 15.02 -10.69
C SER A 123 -11.26 14.88 -9.45
N GLY A 124 -10.27 13.98 -9.48
CA GLY A 124 -9.55 13.56 -8.27
C GLY A 124 -10.47 12.82 -7.28
N TRP A 125 -9.87 12.25 -6.24
CA TRP A 125 -10.61 11.46 -5.24
C TRP A 125 -11.37 12.32 -4.22
N LEU A 126 -10.97 13.59 -4.04
CA LEU A 126 -11.56 14.52 -3.08
C LEU A 126 -12.89 15.12 -3.55
N ARG A 127 -13.06 15.32 -4.87
CA ARG A 127 -14.23 16.00 -5.42
C ARG A 127 -15.56 15.29 -5.11
N PRO A 128 -15.70 13.96 -5.28
CA PRO A 128 -16.92 13.24 -4.87
C PRO A 128 -17.21 13.31 -3.38
N LEU A 129 -16.17 13.44 -2.54
CA LEU A 129 -16.34 13.59 -1.09
C LEU A 129 -16.87 14.99 -0.76
N LEU A 130 -16.32 16.03 -1.37
CA LEU A 130 -16.78 17.40 -1.21
C LEU A 130 -18.22 17.59 -1.72
N GLU A 131 -18.60 16.95 -2.83
CA GLU A 131 -19.98 16.95 -3.33
C GLU A 131 -20.97 16.36 -2.32
N LYS A 132 -20.59 15.24 -1.68
CA LYS A 132 -21.40 14.63 -0.61
C LYS A 132 -21.57 15.54 0.61
N ASP A 133 -20.54 16.35 0.89
CA ASP A 133 -20.59 17.35 1.96
C ASP A 133 -21.35 18.64 1.53
N GLY A 134 -21.98 18.65 0.35
CA GLY A 134 -22.77 19.76 -0.16
C GLY A 134 -21.95 20.90 -0.76
N VAL A 135 -20.64 20.72 -0.96
CA VAL A 135 -19.77 21.73 -1.55
C VAL A 135 -20.06 21.83 -3.05
N LYS A 136 -20.56 22.99 -3.49
CA LYS A 136 -20.79 23.26 -4.90
C LYS A 136 -19.46 23.34 -5.64
N ILE A 137 -19.26 22.44 -6.60
CA ILE A 137 -18.11 22.55 -7.49
C ILE A 137 -18.36 23.64 -8.50
N VAL A 138 -17.42 24.57 -8.52
CA VAL A 138 -17.44 25.65 -9.47
C VAL A 138 -16.65 25.26 -10.70
N ASP A 139 -17.27 25.42 -11.86
CA ASP A 139 -16.59 25.26 -13.14
C ASP A 139 -15.69 26.48 -13.37
N PHE A 140 -14.45 26.39 -12.89
CA PHE A 140 -13.47 27.46 -13.00
C PHE A 140 -13.10 27.83 -14.44
N ALA A 141 -13.54 27.06 -15.46
CA ALA A 141 -13.40 27.46 -16.85
C ALA A 141 -14.42 28.54 -17.26
N LYS A 142 -15.54 28.66 -16.54
CA LYS A 142 -16.65 29.57 -16.87
C LYS A 142 -16.57 30.92 -16.15
N ILE A 143 -15.76 31.04 -15.10
CA ILE A 143 -15.58 32.28 -14.33
C ILE A 143 -14.13 32.78 -14.43
N LYS A 144 -13.93 34.10 -14.39
CA LYS A 144 -12.61 34.75 -14.52
C LYS A 144 -12.46 35.90 -13.52
N GLY A 145 -11.22 36.36 -13.33
CA GLY A 145 -10.93 37.53 -12.50
C GLY A 145 -11.20 37.29 -11.01
N ARG A 146 -11.67 38.33 -10.31
CA ARG A 146 -11.83 38.30 -8.84
C ARG A 146 -12.87 37.28 -8.37
N GLU A 147 -13.97 37.12 -9.12
CA GLU A 147 -14.99 36.11 -8.82
C GLU A 147 -14.40 34.70 -8.82
N ALA A 148 -13.58 34.38 -9.83
CA ALA A 148 -12.86 33.12 -9.88
C ALA A 148 -11.88 32.94 -8.72
N GLY A 149 -11.17 34.01 -8.34
CA GLY A 149 -10.28 34.01 -7.17
C GLY A 149 -11.02 33.67 -5.89
N THR A 150 -12.08 34.42 -5.56
CA THR A 150 -12.88 34.21 -4.34
C THR A 150 -13.50 32.81 -4.31
N SER A 151 -14.10 32.38 -5.43
CA SER A 151 -14.70 31.06 -5.53
C SER A 151 -13.67 29.94 -5.32
N ARG A 152 -12.45 30.10 -5.87
CA ARG A 152 -11.37 29.13 -5.70
C ARG A 152 -10.85 29.10 -4.27
N SER A 153 -10.68 30.25 -3.62
CA SER A 153 -10.31 30.30 -2.20
C SER A 153 -11.33 29.56 -1.32
N ASN A 154 -12.62 29.86 -1.47
CA ASN A 154 -13.68 29.18 -0.70
C ASN A 154 -13.69 27.65 -0.93
N TYR A 155 -13.44 27.21 -2.17
CA TYR A 155 -13.30 25.79 -2.48
C TYR A 155 -12.06 25.17 -1.81
N LEU A 156 -10.92 25.88 -1.82
CA LEU A 156 -9.69 25.43 -1.19
C LEU A 156 -9.81 25.35 0.33
N ASP A 157 -10.58 26.24 0.97
CA ASP A 157 -10.84 26.17 2.41
C ASP A 157 -11.64 24.91 2.77
N LYS A 158 -12.67 24.58 1.98
CA LYS A 158 -13.43 23.31 2.15
C LYS A 158 -12.60 22.08 1.87
N LEU A 159 -11.71 22.16 0.89
CA LEU A 159 -10.75 21.11 0.62
C LEU A 159 -9.78 20.94 1.80
N TYR A 160 -9.27 22.03 2.35
CA TYR A 160 -8.41 22.04 3.52
C TYR A 160 -9.10 21.41 4.72
N GLU A 161 -10.33 21.82 5.06
CA GLU A 161 -11.12 21.23 6.15
C GLU A 161 -11.17 19.70 6.00
N LYS A 162 -11.46 19.19 4.79
CA LYS A 162 -11.54 17.76 4.53
C LYS A 162 -10.20 17.04 4.70
N VAL A 163 -9.14 17.59 4.12
CA VAL A 163 -7.79 17.01 4.20
C VAL A 163 -7.28 17.06 5.64
N HIS A 164 -7.49 18.17 6.33
CA HIS A 164 -7.10 18.36 7.71
C HIS A 164 -7.81 17.37 8.63
N ASN A 165 -9.13 17.22 8.51
CA ASN A 165 -9.89 16.20 9.25
C ASN A 165 -9.35 14.79 9.01
N PHE A 166 -8.85 14.49 7.80
CA PHE A 166 -8.23 13.18 7.53
C PHE A 166 -6.87 13.00 8.19
N ILE A 167 -6.08 14.07 8.29
CA ILE A 167 -4.77 14.09 8.97
C ILE A 167 -4.96 14.00 10.48
N GLU A 168 -5.89 14.76 11.06
CA GLU A 168 -6.17 14.80 12.50
C GLU A 168 -6.63 13.45 13.08
N ARG A 169 -7.08 12.50 12.25
CA ARG A 169 -7.37 11.12 12.68
C ARG A 169 -6.13 10.39 13.19
N TYR A 170 -4.93 10.85 12.84
CA TYR A 170 -3.68 10.23 13.22
C TYR A 170 -2.94 11.14 14.20
N PRO A 171 -2.79 10.73 15.48
CA PRO A 171 -2.03 11.52 16.42
C PRO A 171 -0.57 11.64 15.94
N SER A 172 0.03 12.79 16.21
CA SER A 172 1.45 13.03 15.93
C SER A 172 2.22 13.13 17.23
N GLY A 173 3.55 12.97 17.18
CA GLY A 173 4.42 13.18 18.35
C GLY A 173 4.41 14.62 18.89
N CYS A 174 3.74 15.56 18.21
CA CYS A 174 3.56 16.94 18.66
C CYS A 174 2.20 17.17 19.34
N ASN A 175 1.38 16.14 19.53
CA ASN A 175 0.11 16.26 20.25
C ASN A 175 0.36 16.32 21.77
N ASP A 176 -0.13 17.37 22.44
CA ASP A 176 0.10 17.60 23.87
C ASP A 176 -0.44 16.48 24.78
N GLU A 177 -1.54 15.84 24.42
CA GLU A 177 -2.10 14.71 25.17
C GLU A 177 -1.19 13.49 25.04
N LEU A 178 -0.70 13.20 23.83
CA LEU A 178 0.22 12.09 23.58
C LEU A 178 1.59 12.30 24.25
N ILE A 179 2.07 13.55 24.30
CA ILE A 179 3.31 13.88 25.01
C ILE A 179 3.17 13.54 26.49
N LYS A 180 2.08 13.96 27.13
CA LYS A 180 1.79 13.64 28.54
C LYS A 180 1.65 12.15 28.78
N GLU A 181 0.96 11.44 27.89
CA GLU A 181 0.84 9.97 27.98
C GLU A 181 2.21 9.29 27.95
N ARG A 182 3.13 9.75 27.10
CA ARG A 182 4.49 9.20 27.01
C ARG A 182 5.35 9.55 28.22
N GLU A 183 5.16 10.72 28.81
CA GLU A 183 5.77 11.09 30.10
C GLU A 183 5.29 10.17 31.22
N GLU A 184 3.99 9.85 31.26
CA GLU A 184 3.43 8.87 32.20
C GLU A 184 3.98 7.46 31.96
N ASN A 185 4.14 7.04 30.70
CA ASN A 185 4.72 5.74 30.38
C ASN A 185 6.20 5.65 30.78
N CYS A 186 6.97 6.73 30.58
CA CYS A 186 8.33 6.86 31.12
C CYS A 186 8.34 6.65 32.64
N GLN A 187 7.46 7.35 33.38
CA GLN A 187 7.39 7.21 34.84
C GLN A 187 7.02 5.78 35.27
N LYS A 188 6.06 5.14 34.60
CA LYS A 188 5.69 3.73 34.88
C LYS A 188 6.87 2.78 34.72
N ILE A 189 7.68 2.97 33.68
CA ILE A 189 8.87 2.16 33.43
C ILE A 189 9.91 2.40 34.53
N LEU A 190 10.18 3.65 34.90
CA LEU A 190 11.09 3.99 35.98
C LEU A 190 10.65 3.39 37.31
N ASP A 191 9.38 3.53 37.67
CA ASP A 191 8.81 2.97 38.90
C ASP A 191 8.93 1.44 38.94
N TYR A 192 8.70 0.78 37.80
CA TYR A 192 8.82 -0.68 37.68
C TYR A 192 10.24 -1.18 37.94
N PHE A 193 11.25 -0.46 37.45
CA PHE A 193 12.66 -0.81 37.65
C PHE A 193 13.28 -0.17 38.91
N GLY A 194 12.53 0.64 39.66
CA GLY A 194 13.06 1.41 40.78
C GLY A 194 14.17 2.39 40.37
N ALA A 195 14.06 2.93 39.14
CA ALA A 195 15.05 3.81 38.53
C ALA A 195 14.64 5.29 38.64
N SER A 196 15.60 6.19 38.44
CA SER A 196 15.44 7.63 38.52
C SER A 196 15.45 8.30 37.14
N LEU A 197 15.13 9.60 37.08
CA LEU A 197 15.30 10.38 35.85
C LEU A 197 16.77 10.50 35.43
N ASP A 198 17.73 10.41 36.36
CA ASP A 198 19.15 10.40 36.02
C ASP A 198 19.50 9.11 35.27
N ASP A 199 18.93 7.98 35.69
CA ASP A 199 19.04 6.71 34.96
C ASP A 199 18.40 6.81 33.57
N TRP A 200 17.23 7.45 33.46
CA TRP A 200 16.58 7.65 32.16
C TRP A 200 17.44 8.45 31.17
N ASN A 201 18.22 9.41 31.67
CA ASN A 201 19.13 10.22 30.85
C ASN A 201 20.46 9.51 30.56
N ASP A 202 20.74 8.37 31.21
CA ASP A 202 21.89 7.52 30.93
C ASP A 202 21.56 6.45 29.88
N TYR A 203 22.14 6.57 28.68
CA TYR A 203 21.95 5.57 27.64
C TYR A 203 22.45 4.18 28.04
N TYR A 204 23.44 4.07 28.93
CA TYR A 204 23.90 2.76 29.42
C TYR A 204 22.82 2.05 30.24
N TRP A 205 21.97 2.79 30.94
CA TRP A 205 20.82 2.22 31.64
C TRP A 205 19.83 1.63 30.65
N HIS A 206 19.52 2.34 29.55
CA HIS A 206 18.65 1.80 28.49
C HIS A 206 19.23 0.53 27.86
N LEU A 207 20.55 0.48 27.61
CA LEU A 207 21.21 -0.71 27.07
C LEU A 207 21.15 -1.92 28.01
N LYS A 208 21.20 -1.69 29.33
CA LYS A 208 21.10 -2.76 30.34
C LYS A 208 19.68 -3.31 30.50
N HIS A 209 18.66 -2.55 30.12
CA HIS A 209 17.25 -2.88 30.28
C HIS A 209 16.54 -3.06 28.92
N ILE A 210 17.26 -3.49 27.90
CA ILE A 210 16.64 -3.87 26.62
C ILE A 210 15.82 -5.14 26.83
N PHE A 211 14.54 -5.09 26.47
CA PHE A 211 13.67 -6.25 26.48
C PHE A 211 13.98 -7.18 25.29
N GLN A 212 14.65 -8.31 25.52
CA GLN A 212 15.16 -9.19 24.45
C GLN A 212 15.12 -10.69 24.77
N ASP A 213 14.68 -11.08 25.97
CA ASP A 213 14.60 -12.49 26.35
C ASP A 213 13.24 -12.90 26.96
N LYS A 214 13.18 -14.12 27.51
CA LYS A 214 11.94 -14.68 28.07
C LYS A 214 11.51 -14.01 29.37
N GLU A 215 12.46 -13.61 30.22
CA GLU A 215 12.15 -12.88 31.45
C GLU A 215 11.66 -11.47 31.08
N ASP A 216 12.31 -10.85 30.09
CA ASP A 216 11.91 -9.57 29.56
C ASP A 216 10.51 -9.57 28.93
N LEU A 217 10.12 -10.65 28.25
CA LEU A 217 8.76 -10.78 27.74
C LEU A 217 7.73 -10.77 28.88
N GLU A 218 8.02 -11.41 30.01
CA GLU A 218 7.15 -11.34 31.19
C GLU A 218 7.14 -9.94 31.82
N ASN A 219 8.26 -9.21 31.75
CA ASN A 219 8.32 -7.79 32.14
C ASN A 219 7.49 -6.91 31.20
N LEU A 220 7.57 -7.11 29.89
CA LEU A 220 6.76 -6.42 28.89
C LEU A 220 5.27 -6.64 29.13
N LYS A 221 4.84 -7.88 29.37
CA LYS A 221 3.43 -8.23 29.67
C LYS A 221 2.89 -7.50 30.91
N LYS A 222 3.75 -7.14 31.87
CA LYS A 222 3.37 -6.37 33.08
C LYS A 222 3.32 -4.86 32.83
N LEU A 223 4.15 -4.35 31.90
CA LEU A 223 4.27 -2.94 31.59
C LEU A 223 3.28 -2.45 30.53
N VAL A 224 3.02 -3.26 29.51
CA VAL A 224 2.24 -2.88 28.33
C VAL A 224 1.30 -4.00 27.88
N THR A 225 0.14 -3.61 27.35
CA THR A 225 -0.79 -4.56 26.72
C THR A 225 -0.26 -4.96 25.34
N LEU A 226 -0.06 -6.26 25.13
CA LEU A 226 0.34 -6.87 23.86
C LEU A 226 -0.80 -7.73 23.31
N SER A 227 -0.88 -7.88 21.98
CA SER A 227 -1.80 -8.84 21.38
C SER A 227 -1.26 -10.27 21.55
N GLU A 228 -2.13 -11.28 21.41
CA GLU A 228 -1.69 -12.67 21.42
C GLU A 228 -0.69 -12.97 20.30
N GLU A 229 -0.91 -12.41 19.10
CA GLU A 229 0.01 -12.52 17.97
C GLU A 229 1.37 -11.89 18.25
N ASP A 230 1.40 -10.74 18.95
CA ASP A 230 2.65 -10.07 19.35
C ASP A 230 3.46 -10.96 20.30
N ILE A 231 2.79 -11.55 21.28
CA ILE A 231 3.41 -12.45 22.26
C ILE A 231 3.96 -13.68 21.55
N GLU A 232 3.15 -14.35 20.72
CA GLU A 232 3.55 -15.54 19.98
C GLU A 232 4.74 -15.26 19.06
N ALA A 233 4.72 -14.12 18.35
CA ALA A 233 5.82 -13.75 17.46
C ALA A 233 7.13 -13.50 18.24
N ILE A 234 7.05 -12.82 19.39
CA ILE A 234 8.22 -12.60 20.25
C ILE A 234 8.74 -13.93 20.82
N GLU A 235 7.86 -14.84 21.25
CA GLU A 235 8.24 -16.17 21.74
C GLU A 235 8.98 -16.96 20.66
N ILE A 236 8.46 -16.99 19.42
CA ILE A 236 9.15 -17.63 18.29
C ILE A 236 10.51 -16.97 18.04
N ALA A 237 10.60 -15.64 18.12
CA ALA A 237 11.86 -14.93 17.94
C ALA A 237 12.91 -15.35 18.99
N ILE A 238 12.52 -15.38 20.27
CA ILE A 238 13.37 -15.81 21.40
C ILE A 238 13.85 -17.25 21.18
N GLU A 239 12.91 -18.18 20.98
CA GLU A 239 13.21 -19.62 20.84
C GLU A 239 14.15 -19.92 19.67
N ASN A 240 14.03 -19.16 18.59
CA ASN A 240 14.82 -19.36 17.38
C ASN A 240 16.06 -18.45 17.31
N LYS A 241 16.34 -17.67 18.36
CA LYS A 241 17.45 -16.71 18.42
C LYS A 241 17.42 -15.71 17.25
N ILE A 242 16.22 -15.26 16.88
CA ILE A 242 16.03 -14.19 15.92
C ILE A 242 16.25 -12.88 16.68
N PRO A 243 17.17 -12.00 16.24
CA PRO A 243 17.41 -10.74 16.92
C PRO A 243 16.13 -9.90 17.03
N PHE A 244 15.79 -9.52 18.26
CA PHE A 244 14.82 -8.47 18.57
C PHE A 244 15.29 -7.78 19.85
N GLY A 245 14.78 -6.59 20.10
CA GLY A 245 15.08 -5.87 21.32
C GLY A 245 14.23 -4.61 21.38
N ILE A 246 13.66 -4.29 22.53
CA ILE A 246 12.91 -3.04 22.74
C ILE A 246 13.64 -2.28 23.85
N THR A 247 14.10 -1.07 23.58
CA THR A 247 14.69 -0.23 24.64
C THR A 247 13.59 0.35 25.54
N PRO A 248 13.87 0.70 26.80
CA PRO A 248 12.90 1.38 27.67
C PRO A 248 12.37 2.68 27.03
N TYR A 249 13.24 3.46 26.38
CA TYR A 249 12.84 4.64 25.61
C TYR A 249 11.83 4.30 24.51
N TYR A 250 12.07 3.24 23.74
CA TYR A 250 11.17 2.89 22.64
C TYR A 250 9.84 2.34 23.16
N LEU A 251 9.87 1.60 24.28
CA LEU A 251 8.68 1.14 24.97
C LEU A 251 7.82 2.33 25.43
N SER A 252 8.40 3.41 25.95
CA SER A 252 7.61 4.56 26.43
C SER A 252 6.82 5.27 25.32
N LEU A 253 7.17 5.05 24.05
CA LEU A 253 6.46 5.59 22.89
C LEU A 253 5.18 4.81 22.54
N PHE A 254 4.96 3.64 23.14
CA PHE A 254 3.78 2.81 22.90
C PHE A 254 2.55 3.41 23.60
N ASP A 255 1.37 3.06 23.08
CA ASP A 255 0.09 3.21 23.75
C ASP A 255 -0.09 2.02 24.70
N PHE A 256 -0.05 2.28 26.00
CA PHE A 256 -0.14 1.21 27.01
C PHE A 256 -1.57 0.71 27.25
N SER A 257 -2.57 1.47 26.80
CA SER A 257 -3.98 1.23 27.11
C SER A 257 -4.64 0.14 26.25
N ARG A 258 -3.98 -0.28 25.16
CA ARG A 258 -4.58 -1.12 24.12
C ARG A 258 -3.57 -2.04 23.45
N SER A 259 -4.03 -3.21 23.01
CA SER A 259 -3.22 -4.20 22.28
C SER A 259 -3.38 -4.15 20.76
N ASP A 260 -4.44 -3.52 20.23
CA ASP A 260 -4.74 -3.52 18.79
C ASP A 260 -3.90 -2.52 17.96
N ARG A 261 -2.91 -1.89 18.62
CA ARG A 261 -1.92 -0.99 18.01
C ARG A 261 -2.50 0.23 17.27
N LYS A 262 -3.73 0.66 17.54
CA LYS A 262 -4.42 1.69 16.73
C LYS A 262 -3.65 3.01 16.59
N ASN A 263 -3.00 3.46 17.67
CA ASN A 263 -2.37 4.78 17.75
C ASN A 263 -0.85 4.72 17.55
N ASP A 264 -0.23 3.57 17.80
CA ASP A 264 1.22 3.38 17.85
C ASP A 264 1.71 2.26 16.92
N TYR A 265 0.86 1.82 15.98
CA TYR A 265 1.16 0.78 14.99
C TYR A 265 2.53 0.97 14.34
N GLN A 266 2.86 2.20 13.93
CA GLN A 266 4.10 2.53 13.24
C GLN A 266 5.33 2.40 14.14
N VAL A 267 5.16 2.62 15.45
CA VAL A 267 6.24 2.49 16.44
C VAL A 267 6.42 1.01 16.75
N ARG A 268 5.36 0.31 17.18
CA ARG A 268 5.42 -1.13 17.51
C ARG A 268 5.95 -2.00 16.36
N SER A 269 5.52 -1.73 15.12
CA SER A 269 5.95 -2.52 13.95
C SER A 269 7.44 -2.38 13.62
N GLN A 270 8.13 -1.37 14.17
CA GLN A 270 9.57 -1.25 13.98
C GLN A 270 10.36 -2.18 14.90
N VAL A 271 9.77 -2.70 15.98
CA VAL A 271 10.53 -3.39 17.05
C VAL A 271 9.91 -4.72 17.48
N ILE A 272 8.61 -4.91 17.26
CA ILE A 272 7.95 -6.20 17.43
C ILE A 272 7.85 -6.86 16.04
N PRO A 273 8.54 -7.99 15.81
CA PRO A 273 8.51 -8.64 14.52
C PRO A 273 7.12 -9.24 14.25
N PRO A 274 6.57 -9.09 13.04
CA PRO A 274 5.29 -9.70 12.69
C PRO A 274 5.44 -11.22 12.48
N MET A 275 4.31 -11.94 12.53
CA MET A 275 4.33 -13.41 12.44
C MET A 275 5.00 -13.93 11.16
N HIS A 276 4.76 -13.28 10.02
CA HIS A 276 5.39 -13.66 8.75
C HIS A 276 6.92 -13.54 8.79
N TYR A 277 7.45 -12.51 9.49
CA TYR A 277 8.87 -12.27 9.60
C TYR A 277 9.54 -13.39 10.39
N VAL A 278 9.02 -13.71 11.59
CA VAL A 278 9.61 -14.74 12.44
C VAL A 278 9.49 -16.14 11.83
N THR A 279 8.41 -16.40 11.10
CA THR A 279 8.21 -17.66 10.38
C THR A 279 9.25 -17.84 9.28
N LEU A 280 9.43 -16.83 8.41
CA LEU A 280 10.43 -16.89 7.32
C LEU A 280 11.85 -16.96 7.86
N MET A 281 12.18 -16.15 8.88
CA MET A 281 13.50 -16.17 9.52
C MET A 281 13.83 -17.52 10.14
N LYS A 282 12.82 -18.20 10.72
CA LYS A 282 12.94 -19.56 11.24
C LYS A 282 13.13 -20.59 10.13
N GLU A 283 12.32 -20.54 9.08
CA GLU A 283 12.36 -21.47 7.94
C GLU A 283 13.72 -21.43 7.22
N HIS A 284 14.19 -20.24 6.87
CA HIS A 284 15.42 -20.04 6.10
C HIS A 284 16.66 -19.82 6.96
N ARG A 285 16.63 -20.17 8.25
CA ARG A 285 17.73 -19.95 9.18
C ARG A 285 19.08 -20.52 8.69
N LYS A 286 19.04 -21.68 8.04
CA LYS A 286 20.24 -22.36 7.50
C LYS A 286 20.76 -21.74 6.19
N GLU A 287 19.95 -20.90 5.55
CA GLU A 287 20.23 -20.28 4.26
C GLU A 287 20.31 -18.75 4.38
N ARG A 288 20.48 -18.23 5.61
CA ARG A 288 20.42 -16.78 5.89
C ARG A 288 21.36 -15.94 5.03
N SER A 289 22.58 -16.42 4.76
CA SER A 289 23.58 -15.71 3.94
C SER A 289 23.19 -15.58 2.46
N TYR A 290 22.19 -16.31 1.99
CA TYR A 290 21.74 -16.29 0.60
C TYR A 290 20.30 -15.80 0.49
N TYR A 291 19.39 -16.38 1.27
CA TYR A 291 17.97 -16.05 1.22
C TYR A 291 17.69 -14.61 1.70
N PHE A 292 18.45 -14.11 2.68
CA PHE A 292 18.28 -12.75 3.23
C PHE A 292 19.36 -11.76 2.79
N ASP A 293 20.29 -12.15 1.91
CA ASP A 293 21.30 -11.24 1.36
C ASP A 293 20.82 -10.58 0.06
N PHE A 294 19.77 -9.78 0.18
CA PHE A 294 19.15 -9.08 -0.97
C PHE A 294 20.14 -8.15 -1.71
N MET A 295 21.23 -7.76 -1.05
CA MET A 295 22.22 -6.83 -1.57
C MET A 295 23.51 -7.50 -2.03
N GLY A 296 23.61 -8.84 -1.95
CA GLY A 296 24.81 -9.59 -2.30
C GLY A 296 26.05 -9.12 -1.53
N GLU A 297 25.87 -8.69 -0.27
CA GLU A 297 26.98 -8.21 0.56
C GLU A 297 27.97 -9.34 0.84
N HIS A 298 27.55 -10.60 0.88
CA HIS A 298 28.44 -11.74 1.08
C HIS A 298 29.46 -11.87 -0.06
N ASP A 299 28.99 -11.85 -1.32
CA ASP A 299 29.83 -11.97 -2.52
C ASP A 299 30.65 -10.70 -2.82
N THR A 300 30.40 -9.62 -2.09
CA THR A 300 31.07 -8.32 -2.28
C THR A 300 31.82 -7.85 -1.05
N SER A 301 32.09 -8.76 -0.11
CA SER A 301 32.91 -8.50 1.07
C SER A 301 34.28 -9.16 0.94
N PRO A 302 35.34 -8.43 0.51
CA PRO A 302 36.69 -9.01 0.38
C PRO A 302 37.30 -9.45 1.71
N GLU A 303 36.84 -8.88 2.82
CA GLU A 303 37.23 -9.22 4.19
C GLU A 303 35.99 -9.16 5.10
N GLU A 304 36.03 -9.81 6.26
CA GLU A 304 34.94 -9.78 7.22
C GLU A 304 34.58 -8.33 7.62
N LEU A 305 33.28 -8.04 7.70
CA LEU A 305 32.75 -6.70 8.05
C LEU A 305 33.13 -5.57 7.08
N ILE A 306 33.77 -5.86 5.95
CA ILE A 306 34.12 -4.88 4.92
C ILE A 306 33.39 -5.24 3.62
N THR A 307 32.39 -4.47 3.23
CA THR A 307 31.70 -4.63 1.94
C THR A 307 32.20 -3.60 0.93
N ARG A 308 32.69 -4.05 -0.23
CA ARG A 308 33.19 -3.19 -1.32
C ARG A 308 32.47 -3.52 -2.63
N ARG A 309 31.33 -2.87 -2.84
CA ARG A 309 30.55 -2.94 -4.09
C ARG A 309 30.90 -1.89 -5.13
N TYR A 310 31.47 -0.77 -4.69
CA TYR A 310 31.71 0.39 -5.55
C TYR A 310 33.20 0.65 -5.70
N PRO A 311 33.65 1.22 -6.84
CA PRO A 311 35.07 1.42 -7.10
C PRO A 311 35.81 2.22 -6.01
N MET A 312 35.17 3.26 -5.47
CA MET A 312 35.76 4.25 -4.56
C MET A 312 35.12 4.29 -3.16
N ILE A 313 34.21 3.35 -2.83
CA ILE A 313 33.51 3.33 -1.53
C ILE A 313 33.59 1.91 -0.96
N SER A 314 33.98 1.83 0.32
CA SER A 314 33.87 0.63 1.15
C SER A 314 32.98 0.93 2.36
N ILE A 315 32.17 -0.05 2.77
CA ILE A 315 31.36 -0.01 3.98
C ILE A 315 32.08 -0.84 5.03
N LEU A 316 32.48 -0.21 6.13
CA LEU A 316 33.05 -0.88 7.29
C LEU A 316 31.93 -1.05 8.33
N LYS A 317 31.77 -2.25 8.88
CA LYS A 317 30.76 -2.60 9.89
C LYS A 317 31.47 -2.83 11.22
N PRO A 318 31.82 -1.77 11.99
CA PRO A 318 32.62 -1.92 13.21
C PRO A 318 31.88 -2.63 14.35
N TYR A 319 30.56 -2.80 14.21
CA TYR A 319 29.68 -3.40 15.18
C TYR A 319 28.52 -4.06 14.42
N ASP A 320 28.09 -5.24 14.88
CA ASP A 320 27.14 -6.12 14.19
C ASP A 320 25.75 -6.15 14.85
N THR A 321 25.48 -5.20 15.74
CA THR A 321 24.18 -5.07 16.40
C THR A 321 23.81 -3.61 16.64
N CYS A 322 22.56 -3.37 17.01
CA CYS A 322 22.02 -2.05 17.32
C CYS A 322 21.34 -2.09 18.69
N PRO A 323 21.42 -1.02 19.49
CA PRO A 323 20.64 -0.89 20.73
C PRO A 323 19.14 -1.14 20.54
N GLN A 324 18.62 -0.64 19.41
CA GLN A 324 17.26 -0.85 18.97
C GLN A 324 17.29 -1.71 17.71
N ILE A 325 16.79 -2.94 17.79
CA ILE A 325 16.71 -3.83 16.63
C ILE A 325 15.47 -3.45 15.82
N CYS A 326 15.71 -2.91 14.63
CA CYS A 326 14.64 -2.57 13.70
C CYS A 326 14.20 -3.82 12.92
N VAL A 327 12.93 -4.17 12.96
CA VAL A 327 12.33 -5.29 12.20
C VAL A 327 12.56 -5.14 10.69
N TYR A 328 12.61 -3.89 10.20
CA TYR A 328 12.86 -3.55 8.80
C TYR A 328 14.35 -3.42 8.45
N CYS A 329 15.27 -3.77 9.37
CA CYS A 329 16.69 -3.70 9.09
C CYS A 329 17.07 -4.70 8.01
N GLN A 330 17.85 -4.25 7.02
CA GLN A 330 18.35 -5.11 5.95
C GLN A 330 19.58 -5.95 6.36
N ARG A 331 20.22 -5.60 7.47
CA ARG A 331 21.43 -6.23 8.02
C ARG A 331 21.11 -6.78 9.40
#